data_AF-A0A7C7A9Q8-F1
#
_entry.id   AF-A0A7C7A9Q8-F1
#
_cell.length_a   1.000
_cell.length_b   1.000
_cell.length_c   1.000
_cell.angle_alpha   90.00
_cell.angle_beta   90.00
_cell.angle_gamma   90.00
#
_symmetry.space_group_name_H-M   'P 1'
#
loop_
_entity.id
_entity.type
_entity.pdbx_description
1 polymer ?
#
loop_
_entity_poly.entity_id
_entity_poly.type
_entity_poly.pdbx_seq_one_letter_code
_entity_poly.pdbx_strand_id
1 'polypeptide(L)'
;MHHLIQLLFALTLHLTINKLWNDAERSVEVSSDSIIVKFFIDRENYTVNEKTKILDAVPFISLDGRTYLPLRYLAEELGFKINVNSSNEVLNLTLEK
;
A
#
# COMPACT_ATOMS: atom_id res chain seq x y z
N MET A 1 29.28 3.68 -8.64
CA MET A 1 28.28 2.68 -8.21
C MET A 1 27.42 3.21 -7.06
N HIS A 2 27.00 4.48 -7.10
CA HIS A 2 26.19 5.14 -6.06
C HIS A 2 25.17 6.05 -6.75
N HIS A 3 24.22 5.44 -7.45
CA HIS A 3 23.04 6.11 -7.96
C HIS A 3 21.91 5.12 -7.73
N LEU A 4 20.93 5.49 -6.90
CA LEU A 4 19.50 5.08 -6.92
C LEU A 4 18.81 5.09 -5.54
N ILE A 5 19.53 5.13 -4.42
CA ILE A 5 18.88 5.02 -3.09
C ILE A 5 18.16 6.29 -2.63
N GLN A 6 18.43 7.46 -3.22
CA GLN A 6 17.75 8.71 -2.82
C GLN A 6 16.38 8.95 -3.48
N LEU A 7 16.00 8.20 -4.53
CA LEU A 7 14.71 8.42 -5.19
C LEU A 7 13.53 7.73 -4.48
N LEU A 8 13.79 6.74 -3.62
CA LEU A 8 12.73 6.05 -2.86
C LEU A 8 12.32 6.80 -1.58
N PHE A 9 13.07 7.83 -1.19
CA PHE A 9 12.81 8.62 0.02
C PHE A 9 12.00 9.90 -0.24
N ALA A 10 11.68 10.23 -1.50
CA ALA A 10 10.97 11.45 -1.86
C ALA A 10 9.44 11.32 -1.91
N LEU A 11 8.89 10.11 -1.80
CA LEU A 11 7.47 9.92 -1.51
C LEU A 11 7.24 9.96 0.01
N THR A 12 7.77 11.00 0.67
CA THR A 12 7.35 11.40 2.01
C THR A 12 5.93 11.95 1.87
N LEU A 13 4.98 11.05 1.66
CA LEU A 13 3.58 11.35 1.71
C LEU A 13 3.30 11.80 3.14
N HIS A 14 2.96 13.07 3.31
CA HIS A 14 2.46 13.62 4.56
C HIS A 14 1.04 13.07 4.80
N LEU A 15 0.91 11.75 4.93
CA LEU A 15 -0.22 11.13 5.59
C LEU A 15 0.10 11.22 7.07
N THR A 16 -0.55 12.15 7.75
CA THR A 16 -0.62 12.26 9.20
C THR A 16 -0.66 10.86 9.83
N ILE A 17 0.47 10.45 10.45
CA ILE A 17 0.77 9.09 10.94
C ILE A 17 -0.13 8.68 12.13
N ASN A 18 -1.18 9.45 12.42
CA ASN A 18 -2.00 9.27 13.62
C ASN A 18 -3.29 8.47 13.37
N LYS A 19 -3.59 8.06 12.13
CA LYS A 19 -4.82 7.32 11.81
C LYS A 19 -4.67 6.26 10.72
N LEU A 20 -3.56 5.52 10.75
CA LEU A 20 -3.33 4.38 9.84
C LEU A 20 -3.38 3.06 10.60
N TRP A 21 -2.74 2.93 11.77
CA TRP A 21 -2.73 1.69 12.56
C TRP A 21 -3.93 1.58 13.51
N ASN A 22 -4.59 0.42 13.53
CA ASN A 22 -5.56 0.00 14.53
C ASN A 22 -5.02 -1.23 15.27
N ASP A 23 -4.76 -1.08 16.56
CA ASP A 23 -4.19 -2.12 17.40
C ASP A 23 -5.17 -3.27 17.69
N ALA A 24 -6.43 -2.94 18.00
CA ALA A 24 -7.46 -3.91 18.35
C ALA A 24 -7.76 -4.88 17.20
N GLU A 25 -7.72 -4.38 15.96
CA GLU A 25 -7.95 -5.17 14.75
C GLU A 25 -6.66 -5.68 14.10
N ARG A 26 -5.48 -5.23 14.58
CA ARG A 26 -4.18 -5.38 13.90
C ARG A 26 -4.30 -5.03 12.42
N SER A 27 -4.70 -3.80 12.13
CA SER A 27 -5.00 -3.37 10.76
C SER A 27 -4.37 -2.03 10.40
N VAL A 28 -4.15 -1.84 9.10
CA VAL A 28 -3.78 -0.55 8.51
C VAL A 28 -4.90 -0.07 7.61
N GLU A 29 -5.45 1.11 7.91
CA GLU A 29 -6.44 1.79 7.08
C GLU A 29 -5.77 2.90 6.27
N VAL A 30 -6.03 2.93 4.97
CA VAL A 30 -5.60 3.98 4.06
C VAL A 30 -6.84 4.58 3.41
N SER A 31 -7.01 5.89 3.56
CA SER A 31 -8.16 6.61 3.04
C SER A 31 -7.72 7.66 2.03
N SER A 32 -8.34 7.66 0.84
CA SER A 32 -8.14 8.67 -0.20
C SER A 32 -9.48 9.02 -0.83
N ASP A 33 -9.80 10.31 -0.87
CA ASP A 33 -11.11 10.82 -1.32
C ASP A 33 -12.29 10.07 -0.68
N SER A 34 -12.89 9.13 -1.42
CA SER A 34 -14.08 8.34 -1.06
C SER A 34 -13.78 6.85 -0.88
N ILE A 35 -12.51 6.46 -0.90
CA ILE A 35 -12.06 5.07 -0.86
C ILE A 35 -11.30 4.85 0.43
N ILE A 36 -11.78 3.88 1.21
CA ILE A 36 -11.15 3.39 2.44
C ILE A 36 -10.70 1.96 2.19
N VAL A 37 -9.39 1.75 2.22
CA VAL A 37 -8.76 0.43 2.08
C VAL A 37 -8.22 0.02 3.44
N LYS A 38 -8.65 -1.11 3.99
CA LYS A 38 -8.16 -1.64 5.27
C LYS A 38 -7.51 -2.99 5.08
N PHE A 39 -6.22 -3.07 5.39
CA PHE A 39 -5.43 -4.31 5.40
C PHE A 39 -5.34 -4.85 6.82
N PHE A 40 -5.51 -6.17 6.99
CA PHE A 40 -5.29 -6.83 8.27
C PHE A 40 -3.96 -7.57 8.25
N ILE A 41 -3.17 -7.41 9.31
CA ILE A 41 -1.86 -8.06 9.43
C ILE A 41 -2.03 -9.55 9.62
N ASP A 42 -1.20 -10.33 8.92
CA ASP A 42 -1.18 -11.80 8.93
C ASP A 42 -2.49 -12.43 8.40
N ARG A 43 -3.26 -11.69 7.58
CA ARG A 43 -4.50 -12.19 6.96
C ARG A 43 -4.49 -12.02 5.45
N GLU A 44 -5.14 -12.97 4.77
CA GLU A 44 -5.33 -12.95 3.31
C GLU A 44 -6.53 -12.11 2.87
N ASN A 45 -7.28 -11.51 3.80
CA ASN A 45 -8.40 -10.64 3.48
C ASN A 45 -8.11 -9.18 3.81
N TYR A 46 -8.78 -8.30 3.09
CA TYR A 46 -8.76 -6.85 3.30
C TYR A 46 -10.13 -6.27 2.93
N THR A 47 -10.43 -5.04 3.30
CA THR A 47 -11.67 -4.38 2.91
C THR A 47 -11.45 -3.13 2.06
N VAL A 48 -12.38 -2.88 1.15
CA VAL A 48 -12.48 -1.64 0.38
C VAL A 48 -13.89 -1.12 0.54
N ASN A 49 -14.06 0.04 1.18
CA ASN A 49 -15.38 0.58 1.54
C ASN A 49 -16.27 -0.52 2.18
N GLU A 50 -15.71 -1.20 3.18
CA GLU A 50 -16.33 -2.30 3.95
C GLU A 50 -16.57 -3.61 3.18
N LYS A 51 -16.31 -3.67 1.88
CA LYS A 51 -16.42 -4.90 1.10
C LYS A 51 -15.14 -5.73 1.22
N THR A 52 -15.28 -6.99 1.63
CA THR A 52 -14.15 -7.91 1.78
C THR A 52 -13.64 -8.39 0.42
N LYS A 53 -12.32 -8.39 0.27
CA LYS A 53 -11.57 -8.90 -0.88
C LYS A 53 -10.40 -9.77 -0.38
N ILE A 54 -9.79 -10.53 -1.29
CA ILE A 54 -8.70 -11.48 -0.99
C ILE A 54 -7.38 -10.96 -1.59
N LEU A 55 -6.28 -11.22 -0.89
CA LEU A 55 -4.91 -10.91 -1.26
C LEU A 55 -4.15 -12.18 -1.64
N ASP A 56 -3.23 -12.07 -2.59
CA ASP A 56 -2.21 -13.09 -2.86
C ASP A 56 -0.90 -12.84 -2.10
N ALA A 57 -0.72 -11.62 -1.57
CA ALA A 57 0.42 -11.20 -0.76
C ALA A 57 -0.06 -10.69 0.60
N VAL A 58 0.20 -11.46 1.66
CA VAL A 58 -0.25 -11.17 3.02
C VAL A 58 0.53 -9.99 3.61
N PRO A 59 -0.14 -8.98 4.19
CA PRO A 59 0.51 -7.90 4.92
C PRO A 59 1.18 -8.43 6.19
N PHE A 60 2.39 -7.97 6.50
CA PHE A 60 3.13 -8.42 7.67
C PHE A 60 3.91 -7.27 8.31
N ILE A 61 4.34 -7.48 9.56
CA ILE A 61 5.25 -6.56 10.25
C ILE A 61 6.63 -7.22 10.29
N SER A 62 7.65 -6.50 9.82
CA SER A 62 9.04 -6.96 9.83
C SER A 62 9.65 -6.93 11.23
N LEU A 63 10.82 -7.58 11.37
CA LEU A 63 11.55 -7.62 12.65
C LEU A 63 11.97 -6.23 13.16
N ASP A 64 12.15 -5.26 12.26
CA ASP A 64 12.44 -3.85 12.60
C ASP A 64 11.17 -3.01 12.85
N GLY A 65 10.00 -3.65 12.94
CA GLY A 65 8.74 -3.02 13.33
C GLY A 65 8.05 -2.24 12.22
N ARG A 66 8.39 -2.49 10.95
CA ARG A 66 7.77 -1.82 9.81
C ARG A 66 6.64 -2.67 9.25
N THR A 67 5.53 -2.04 8.94
CA THR A 67 4.41 -2.72 8.27
C THR A 67 4.61 -2.72 6.76
N TYR A 68 4.60 -3.91 6.17
CA TYR A 68 4.65 -4.12 4.74
C TYR A 68 3.25 -4.43 4.22
N LEU A 69 2.79 -3.59 3.29
CA LEU A 69 1.49 -3.72 2.64
C LEU A 69 1.68 -4.09 1.16
N PRO A 70 0.74 -4.85 0.58
CA PRO A 70 0.84 -5.24 -0.81
C PRO A 70 0.43 -4.06 -1.70
N LEU A 71 1.42 -3.25 -2.08
CA LEU A 71 1.28 -1.96 -2.78
C LEU A 71 0.35 -2.04 -4.01
N ARG A 72 0.39 -3.14 -4.76
CA ARG A 72 -0.45 -3.33 -5.94
C ARG A 72 -1.93 -3.17 -5.62
N TYR A 73 -2.42 -3.86 -4.60
CA TYR A 73 -3.83 -3.79 -4.21
C TYR A 73 -4.18 -2.39 -3.74
N LEU A 74 -3.34 -1.77 -2.92
CA LEU A 74 -3.58 -0.40 -2.51
C LEU A 74 -3.67 0.54 -3.72
N ALA A 75 -2.73 0.46 -4.65
CA ALA A 75 -2.68 1.31 -5.83
C ALA A 75 -3.90 1.12 -6.74
N GLU A 76 -4.28 -0.13 -7.04
CA GLU A 76 -5.44 -0.45 -7.89
C GLU A 76 -6.75 0.06 -7.27
N GLU A 77 -6.95 -0.13 -5.96
CA GLU A 77 -8.15 0.37 -5.28
C GLU A 77 -8.19 1.90 -5.24
N LEU A 78 -7.03 2.55 -5.21
CA LEU A 78 -6.90 4.00 -5.30
C LEU A 78 -7.01 4.55 -6.73
N GLY A 79 -7.30 3.70 -7.72
CA GLY A 79 -7.50 4.10 -9.12
C GLY A 79 -6.22 4.28 -9.93
N PHE A 80 -5.07 3.81 -9.42
CA PHE A 80 -3.84 3.78 -10.19
C PHE A 80 -3.84 2.58 -11.13
N LYS A 81 -3.40 2.80 -12.37
CA LYS A 81 -2.98 1.73 -13.26
C LYS A 81 -1.50 1.42 -13.07
N ILE A 82 -1.20 0.14 -12.91
CA ILE A 82 0.17 -0.36 -12.81
C ILE A 82 0.62 -0.73 -14.22
N ASN A 83 1.61 -0.02 -14.73
CA ASN A 83 2.26 -0.36 -15.99
C ASN A 83 3.69 -0.85 -15.70
N VAL A 84 3.91 -2.14 -15.92
CA VAL A 84 5.21 -2.77 -15.73
C VAL A 84 6.04 -2.54 -16.99
N ASN A 85 7.10 -1.75 -16.89
CA ASN A 85 8.06 -1.65 -17.98
C ASN A 85 9.03 -2.83 -17.90
N SER A 86 8.80 -3.85 -18.74
CA SER A 86 9.56 -5.10 -18.76
C SER A 86 11.05 -4.94 -19.11
N SER A 87 11.49 -3.76 -19.57
CA SER A 87 12.87 -3.53 -19.96
C SER A 87 13.77 -3.06 -18.81
N ASN A 88 13.21 -2.41 -17.79
CA ASN A 88 13.99 -1.74 -16.74
C ASN A 88 13.51 -2.05 -15.30
N GLU A 89 12.62 -3.02 -15.08
CA GLU A 89 12.04 -3.36 -13.76
C GLU A 89 11.37 -2.16 -13.05
N VAL A 90 10.99 -1.13 -13.81
CA VAL A 90 10.32 0.07 -13.27
C VAL A 90 8.81 -0.12 -13.30
N LEU A 91 8.18 0.05 -12.14
CA LEU A 91 6.73 0.15 -12.00
C LEU A 91 6.29 1.60 -12.18
N ASN A 92 5.50 1.86 -13.23
CA ASN A 92 4.87 3.16 -13.44
C ASN A 92 3.45 3.12 -12.91
N LEU A 93 3.12 4.05 -12.01
CA LEU A 93 1.78 4.26 -11.49
C LEU A 93 1.19 5.50 -12.14
N THR A 94 0.08 5.33 -12.88
CA THR A 94 -0.64 6.43 -13.50
C THR A 94 -2.03 6.54 -12.88
N LEU A 95 -2.38 7.72 -12.37
CA LEU A 95 -3.75 8.04 -11.93
C LEU A 95 -4.61 8.32 -13.16
N GLU A 96 -5.67 7.53 -13.34
CA GLU A 96 -6.74 7.89 -14.26
C GLU A 96 -7.84 8.59 -13.46
N LYS A 97 -7.97 9.89 -13.65
CA LYS A 97 -9.04 10.71 -13.07
C LYS A 97 -10.16 10.91 -14.08
#